data_AF-A0A0G0K8A2-F1
#
_entry.id   AF-A0A0G0K8A2-F1
#
_cell.length_a   1.000
_cell.length_b   1.000
_cell.length_c   1.000
_cell.angle_alpha   90.00
_cell.angle_beta   90.00
_cell.angle_gamma   90.00
#
_symmetry.space_group_name_H-M   'P 1'
#
loop_
_entity.id
_entity.type
_entity.pdbx_description
1 polymer ?
#
loop_
_entity_poly.entity_id
_entity_poly.type
_entity_poly.pdbx_seq_one_letter_code
_entity_poly.pdbx_strand_id
1 'polypeptide(L)'
;MKLGLLHGKMKAKDKGEVLTKFRDGKIDILVATPVVEVGIDVPNATIIVIEASERFGLAQLHQLRGRVGRGDKQSYCLLFTESKNLQTLERLKAMEKHNVGSELAELDLRLRGPGEIYGTMQHGRKMLKIASFSDFELIKKVRKEAEKIFPNLKTHPRLIEKLATINLKQVSPD
;
A
#
# COMPACT_ATOMS: atom_id res chain seq x y z
N MET A 1 -11.02 -31.08 -3.69
CA MET A 1 -10.16 -29.90 -3.80
C MET A 1 -10.23 -29.34 -5.21
N LYS A 2 -10.83 -28.17 -5.38
CA LYS A 2 -11.07 -27.47 -6.65
C LYS A 2 -10.30 -26.17 -6.65
N LEU A 3 -9.53 -25.93 -7.72
CA LEU A 3 -8.75 -24.71 -7.89
C LEU A 3 -9.41 -23.76 -8.89
N GLY A 4 -9.33 -22.47 -8.58
CA GLY A 4 -9.66 -21.37 -9.48
C GLY A 4 -8.40 -20.56 -9.79
N LEU A 5 -8.34 -20.02 -11.00
CA LEU A 5 -7.27 -19.11 -11.42
C LEU A 5 -7.86 -17.74 -11.69
N LEU A 6 -7.16 -16.70 -11.26
CA LEU A 6 -7.56 -15.32 -11.52
C LEU A 6 -6.35 -14.43 -11.82
N HIS A 7 -6.31 -13.86 -13.02
CA HIS A 7 -5.20 -12.97 -13.41
C HIS A 7 -5.64 -11.86 -14.36
N GLY A 8 -4.79 -10.85 -14.52
CA GLY A 8 -5.06 -9.66 -15.33
C GLY A 8 -5.54 -9.95 -16.76
N LYS A 9 -4.96 -10.96 -17.42
CA LYS A 9 -5.28 -11.34 -18.82
C LYS A 9 -6.65 -12.01 -19.04
N MET A 10 -7.40 -12.36 -17.99
CA MET A 10 -8.73 -12.96 -18.15
C MET A 10 -9.76 -11.92 -18.57
N LYS A 11 -10.78 -12.34 -19.32
CA LYS A 11 -11.92 -11.48 -19.65
C LYS A 11 -12.69 -11.16 -18.37
N ALA A 12 -13.35 -9.99 -18.34
CA ALA A 12 -14.10 -9.54 -17.17
C ALA A 12 -15.20 -10.53 -16.76
N LYS A 13 -15.90 -11.13 -17.74
CA LYS A 13 -16.92 -12.17 -17.51
C LYS A 13 -16.33 -13.38 -16.79
N ASP A 14 -15.23 -13.92 -17.29
CA ASP A 14 -14.57 -15.10 -16.72
C ASP A 14 -14.08 -14.84 -15.29
N LYS A 15 -13.54 -13.63 -15.03
CA LYS A 15 -13.20 -13.19 -13.67
C LYS A 15 -14.42 -13.23 -12.76
N GLY A 16 -15.53 -12.61 -13.16
CA GLY A 16 -16.77 -12.60 -12.37
C GLY A 16 -17.31 -14.00 -12.06
N GLU A 17 -17.26 -14.91 -13.03
CA GLU A 17 -17.69 -16.30 -12.84
C GLU A 17 -16.81 -17.07 -11.85
N VAL A 18 -15.48 -16.97 -11.97
CA VAL A 18 -14.54 -17.61 -11.03
C VAL A 18 -14.75 -17.09 -9.61
N LEU A 19 -14.96 -15.78 -9.46
CA LEU A 19 -15.18 -15.16 -8.16
C LEU A 19 -16.50 -15.57 -7.52
N THR A 20 -17.56 -15.65 -8.32
CA THR A 20 -18.86 -16.18 -7.85
C THR A 20 -18.71 -17.62 -7.39
N LYS A 21 -18.04 -18.46 -8.18
CA LYS A 21 -17.78 -19.87 -7.83
C LYS A 21 -16.93 -20.00 -6.55
N PHE A 22 -15.96 -19.12 -6.33
CA PHE A 22 -15.16 -19.10 -5.10
C PHE A 22 -15.98 -18.67 -3.88
N ARG A 23 -16.78 -17.61 -4.02
CA ARG A 23 -17.67 -17.14 -2.95
C ARG A 23 -18.71 -18.19 -2.54
N ASP A 24 -19.27 -18.90 -3.52
CA ASP A 24 -20.28 -19.94 -3.32
C ASP A 24 -19.68 -21.27 -2.82
N GLY A 25 -18.37 -21.36 -2.55
CA GLY A 25 -17.70 -22.58 -2.11
C GLY A 25 -17.58 -23.67 -3.17
N LYS A 26 -17.79 -23.33 -4.46
CA LYS A 26 -17.59 -24.26 -5.59
C LYS A 26 -16.11 -24.37 -5.98
N ILE A 27 -15.28 -23.42 -5.56
CA ILE A 27 -13.82 -23.44 -5.65
C ILE A 27 -13.29 -23.37 -4.23
N ASP A 28 -12.36 -24.27 -3.89
CA ASP A 28 -11.79 -24.35 -2.54
C ASP A 28 -10.58 -23.42 -2.41
N ILE A 29 -9.80 -23.26 -3.48
CA ILE A 29 -8.56 -22.48 -3.51
C ILE A 29 -8.55 -21.56 -4.73
N LEU A 30 -8.35 -20.26 -4.51
CA LEU A 30 -8.20 -19.27 -5.57
C LEU A 30 -6.74 -18.82 -5.68
N VAL A 31 -6.12 -19.06 -6.84
CA VAL A 31 -4.77 -18.59 -7.16
C VAL A 31 -4.88 -17.31 -7.98
N ALA A 32 -4.32 -16.21 -7.47
CA ALA A 32 -4.48 -14.91 -8.10
C ALA A 32 -3.19 -14.07 -8.16
N THR A 33 -3.09 -13.21 -9.18
CA THR A 33 -2.06 -12.16 -9.19
C THR A 33 -2.54 -10.90 -8.44
N PRO A 34 -1.63 -10.16 -7.77
CA PRO A 34 -2.00 -9.00 -6.94
C PRO A 34 -2.63 -7.85 -7.73
N VAL A 35 -2.28 -7.74 -9.01
CA VAL A 35 -2.78 -6.73 -9.96
C VAL A 35 -4.31 -6.81 -10.13
N VAL A 36 -4.94 -7.88 -9.66
CA VAL A 36 -6.39 -7.95 -9.65
C VAL A 36 -6.93 -7.34 -8.35
N GLU A 37 -7.13 -6.04 -8.46
CA GLU A 37 -7.75 -5.13 -7.50
C GLU A 37 -9.25 -5.44 -7.36
N VAL A 38 -9.57 -6.62 -6.83
CA VAL A 38 -10.97 -6.96 -6.58
C VAL A 38 -11.20 -6.96 -5.08
N GLY A 39 -11.98 -5.97 -4.63
CA GLY A 39 -12.57 -5.85 -3.30
C GLY A 39 -13.59 -6.95 -3.04
N ILE A 40 -13.11 -8.19 -3.08
CA ILE A 40 -13.93 -9.36 -2.85
C ILE A 40 -13.87 -9.64 -1.37
N ASP A 41 -15.00 -9.36 -0.74
CA ASP A 41 -15.29 -9.87 0.57
C ASP A 41 -15.72 -11.32 0.43
N VAL A 42 -14.85 -12.26 0.83
CA VAL A 42 -15.20 -13.68 0.98
C VAL A 42 -15.15 -13.99 2.47
N PRO A 43 -16.28 -13.92 3.20
CA PRO A 43 -16.31 -14.16 4.65
C PRO A 43 -15.78 -15.54 5.05
N ASN A 44 -15.87 -16.51 4.13
CA ASN A 44 -15.41 -17.89 4.32
C ASN A 44 -13.90 -18.08 4.08
N ALA A 45 -13.19 -17.10 3.52
CA ALA A 45 -11.76 -17.20 3.28
C ALA A 45 -10.99 -16.95 4.58
N THR A 46 -10.42 -18.01 5.14
CA THR A 46 -9.69 -17.97 6.42
C THR A 46 -8.18 -17.97 6.26
N ILE A 47 -7.65 -18.35 5.10
CA ILE A 47 -6.20 -18.43 4.87
C ILE A 47 -5.84 -17.66 3.62
N ILE A 48 -4.85 -16.78 3.73
CA ILE A 48 -4.18 -16.15 2.59
C ILE A 48 -2.71 -16.54 2.59
N VAL A 49 -2.21 -16.90 1.40
CA VAL A 49 -0.80 -17.21 1.15
C VAL A 49 -0.27 -16.17 0.18
N ILE A 50 0.80 -15.49 0.57
CA ILE A 50 1.44 -14.45 -0.26
C ILE A 50 2.85 -14.93 -0.60
N GLU A 51 3.01 -15.35 -1.85
CA GLU A 51 4.31 -15.69 -2.43
C GLU A 51 5.10 -14.43 -2.80
N ALA A 52 6.43 -14.51 -2.72
CA ALA A 52 7.36 -13.41 -2.99
C ALA A 52 6.98 -12.10 -2.28
N SER A 53 6.65 -12.20 -0.98
CA SER A 53 6.16 -11.12 -0.12
C SER A 53 7.10 -9.90 -0.07
N GLU A 54 8.40 -10.10 -0.32
CA GLU A 54 9.40 -9.05 -0.38
C GLU A 54 9.11 -7.99 -1.45
N ARG A 55 8.37 -8.35 -2.51
CA ARG A 55 8.02 -7.47 -3.63
C ARG A 55 6.94 -6.45 -3.27
N PHE A 56 6.21 -6.66 -2.19
CA PHE A 56 5.11 -5.79 -1.76
C PHE A 56 5.55 -4.88 -0.62
N GLY A 57 5.07 -3.64 -0.59
CA GLY A 57 5.18 -2.77 0.59
C GLY A 57 4.30 -3.26 1.74
N LEU A 58 4.63 -2.89 2.98
CA LEU A 58 3.84 -3.31 4.15
C LEU A 58 2.39 -2.85 4.07
N ALA A 59 2.12 -1.67 3.51
CA ALA A 59 0.75 -1.20 3.29
C ALA A 59 -0.03 -2.09 2.30
N GLN A 60 0.61 -2.58 1.24
CA GLN A 60 0.00 -3.51 0.29
C GLN A 60 -0.26 -4.87 0.92
N LEU A 61 0.71 -5.39 1.70
CA LEU A 61 0.54 -6.63 2.46
C LEU A 61 -0.60 -6.52 3.47
N HIS A 62 -0.75 -5.35 4.11
CA HIS A 62 -1.87 -5.06 5.02
C HIS A 62 -3.22 -5.14 4.32
N GLN A 63 -3.34 -4.53 3.14
CA GLN A 63 -4.55 -4.61 2.33
C GLN A 63 -4.85 -6.05 1.90
N LEU A 64 -3.84 -6.82 1.49
CA LEU A 64 -4.00 -8.23 1.13
C LEU A 64 -4.45 -9.07 2.33
N ARG A 65 -3.82 -8.88 3.51
CA ARG A 65 -4.22 -9.53 4.76
C ARG A 65 -5.69 -9.25 5.11
N GLY A 66 -6.17 -8.04 4.85
CA GLY A 66 -7.57 -7.64 5.08
C GLY A 66 -8.62 -8.30 4.18
N ARG A 67 -8.20 -9.14 3.21
CA ARG A 67 -9.10 -9.96 2.38
C ARG A 67 -9.54 -11.26 3.07
N VAL A 68 -8.92 -11.63 4.19
CA VAL A 68 -9.32 -12.76 5.05
C VAL A 68 -9.65 -12.27 6.46
N GLY A 69 -10.28 -13.12 7.28
CA GLY A 69 -10.60 -12.76 8.67
C GLY A 69 -11.81 -11.85 8.83
N ARG A 70 -12.80 -11.96 7.93
CA ARG A 70 -14.06 -11.22 7.98
C ARG A 70 -15.24 -11.99 8.58
N GLY A 71 -15.06 -13.29 8.84
CA GLY A 71 -16.02 -14.12 9.58
C GLY A 71 -15.51 -14.47 10.97
N ASP A 72 -16.26 -15.33 11.68
CA ASP A 72 -15.99 -15.68 13.09
C ASP A 72 -14.85 -16.71 13.26
N LYS A 73 -14.26 -17.17 12.15
CA LYS A 73 -13.22 -18.20 12.16
C LYS A 73 -11.84 -17.58 12.26
N GLN A 74 -10.99 -18.18 13.08
CA GLN A 74 -9.57 -17.83 13.15
C GLN A 74 -8.96 -17.88 11.75
N SER A 75 -8.27 -16.80 11.39
CA SER A 75 -7.70 -16.62 10.06
C SER A 75 -6.18 -16.47 10.12
N TYR A 76 -5.51 -16.85 9.05
CA TYR A 76 -4.05 -16.88 8.95
C TYR A 76 -3.58 -16.17 7.68
N CYS A 77 -2.52 -15.39 7.81
CA CYS A 77 -1.82 -14.75 6.71
C CYS A 77 -0.39 -15.29 6.69
N LEU A 78 -0.07 -16.04 5.64
CA LEU A 78 1.23 -16.69 5.49
C LEU A 78 2.05 -15.91 4.45
N LEU A 79 3.21 -15.42 4.87
CA LEU A 79 4.11 -14.62 4.06
C LEU A 79 5.33 -15.46 3.67
N PHE A 80 5.49 -15.71 2.38
CA PHE A 80 6.65 -16.45 1.83
C PHE A 80 7.58 -15.47 1.12
N THR A 81 8.89 -15.64 1.35
CA THR A 81 9.96 -14.83 0.76
C THR A 81 11.16 -15.72 0.46
N GLU A 82 11.77 -15.56 -0.71
CA GLU A 82 13.06 -16.17 -1.02
C GLU A 82 14.23 -15.25 -0.67
N SER A 83 13.95 -13.99 -0.35
CA SER A 83 14.96 -13.00 0.03
C SER A 83 15.62 -13.34 1.37
N LYS A 84 16.95 -13.37 1.36
CA LYS A 84 17.80 -13.53 2.55
C LYS A 84 18.26 -12.19 3.13
N ASN A 85 17.82 -11.08 2.57
CA ASN A 85 18.23 -9.74 3.03
C ASN A 85 17.61 -9.45 4.41
N LEU A 86 18.45 -9.12 5.39
CA LEU A 86 18.06 -8.79 6.76
C LEU A 86 16.99 -7.69 6.84
N GLN A 87 17.12 -6.60 6.06
CA GLN A 87 16.14 -5.51 6.05
C GLN A 87 14.78 -5.98 5.55
N THR A 88 14.77 -6.87 4.55
CA THR A 88 13.51 -7.46 4.04
C THR A 88 12.86 -8.33 5.10
N LEU A 89 13.65 -9.17 5.78
CA LEU A 89 13.16 -10.06 6.83
C LEU A 89 12.65 -9.27 8.04
N GLU A 90 13.33 -8.20 8.45
CA GLU A 90 12.88 -7.31 9.52
C GLU A 90 11.56 -6.63 9.16
N ARG A 91 11.43 -6.16 7.93
CA ARG A 91 10.19 -5.57 7.42
C ARG A 91 9.05 -6.58 7.46
N LEU A 92 9.23 -7.78 6.91
CA LEU A 92 8.20 -8.83 6.94
C LEU A 92 7.85 -9.28 8.36
N LYS A 93 8.84 -9.37 9.27
CA LYS A 93 8.58 -9.63 10.70
C LYS A 93 7.74 -8.54 11.36
N ALA A 94 7.86 -7.29 10.92
CA ALA A 94 6.99 -6.26 11.42
C ALA A 94 5.52 -6.45 10.98
N MET A 95 5.29 -7.03 9.80
CA MET A 95 3.95 -7.41 9.35
C MET A 95 3.29 -8.45 10.27
N GLU A 96 4.07 -9.33 10.89
CA GLU A 96 3.59 -10.31 11.87
C GLU A 96 3.22 -9.67 13.22
N LYS A 97 3.97 -8.64 13.62
CA LYS A 97 3.82 -7.99 14.94
C LYS A 97 2.76 -6.90 14.96
N HIS A 98 2.56 -6.20 13.85
CA HIS A 98 1.69 -5.02 13.78
C HIS A 98 0.41 -5.30 12.98
N ASN A 99 -0.72 -4.88 13.57
CA ASN A 99 -2.04 -5.05 12.97
C ASN A 99 -2.61 -3.75 12.38
N VAL A 100 -2.08 -2.60 12.80
CA VAL A 100 -2.55 -1.28 12.41
C VAL A 100 -1.86 -0.82 11.12
N GLY A 101 -2.66 -0.52 10.09
CA GLY A 101 -2.15 -0.18 8.76
C GLY A 101 -1.32 1.10 8.73
N SER A 102 -1.66 2.11 9.53
CA SER A 102 -0.91 3.36 9.63
C SER A 102 0.48 3.16 10.23
N GLU A 103 0.61 2.34 11.28
CA GLU A 103 1.92 2.00 11.87
C GLU A 103 2.81 1.27 10.87
N LEU A 104 2.22 0.32 10.14
CA LEU A 104 2.93 -0.43 9.09
C LEU A 104 3.38 0.48 7.95
N ALA A 105 2.57 1.45 7.54
CA ALA A 105 2.95 2.42 6.52
C ALA A 105 4.10 3.34 6.98
N GLU A 106 4.07 3.79 8.25
CA GLU A 106 5.16 4.57 8.83
C GLU A 106 6.46 3.79 8.86
N LEU A 107 6.38 2.52 9.27
CA LEU A 107 7.53 1.63 9.33
C LEU A 107 8.06 1.29 7.93
N ASP A 108 7.19 1.08 6.94
CA ASP A 108 7.60 0.84 5.54
C ASP A 108 8.40 2.03 5.00
N LEU A 109 7.93 3.27 5.24
CA LEU A 109 8.64 4.48 4.84
C LEU A 109 9.99 4.62 5.57
N ARG A 110 10.06 4.26 6.85
CA ARG A 110 11.31 4.30 7.64
C ARG A 110 12.33 3.26 7.15
N LEU A 111 11.88 2.03 6.85
CA LEU A 111 12.75 0.92 6.47
C LEU A 111 13.19 0.97 5.00
N ARG A 112 12.32 1.40 4.08
CA ARG A 112 12.66 1.56 2.64
C ARG A 112 13.27 2.92 2.30
N GLY A 113 13.01 3.92 3.14
CA GLY A 113 13.34 5.30 2.84
C GLY A 113 12.42 5.93 1.78
N PRO A 114 12.41 7.26 1.66
CA PRO A 114 11.49 7.99 0.78
C PRO A 114 11.76 7.83 -0.72
N GLY A 115 12.90 7.23 -1.11
CA GLY A 115 13.32 7.07 -2.50
C GLY A 115 12.52 6.03 -3.28
N GLU A 116 11.97 5.01 -2.62
CA GLU A 116 11.24 3.92 -3.29
C GLU A 116 9.71 4.11 -3.34
N ILE A 117 9.12 4.96 -2.50
CA ILE A 117 7.65 5.16 -2.46
C ILE A 117 7.08 5.66 -3.81
N TYR A 118 7.89 6.39 -4.59
CA TYR A 118 7.46 6.97 -5.86
C TYR A 118 7.81 6.12 -7.10
N GLY A 119 8.18 4.85 -6.92
CA GLY A 119 8.23 3.85 -8.01
C GLY A 119 9.30 4.08 -9.09
N THR A 120 10.13 5.12 -8.98
CA THR A 120 11.29 5.34 -9.83
C THR A 120 12.29 6.19 -9.05
N MET A 121 13.57 5.84 -9.11
CA MET A 121 14.63 6.82 -8.95
C MET A 121 14.48 7.87 -10.07
N GLN A 122 13.51 8.76 -9.96
CA GLN A 122 13.50 9.96 -10.77
C GLN A 122 14.64 10.84 -10.26
N HIS A 123 15.78 10.75 -10.95
CA HIS A 123 16.98 11.57 -10.82
C HIS A 123 16.74 13.11 -10.88
N GLY A 124 15.48 13.59 -10.90
CA GLY A 124 15.12 14.99 -11.07
C GLY A 124 14.55 15.70 -9.83
N ARG A 125 14.18 15.00 -8.75
CA ARG A 125 13.68 15.67 -7.54
C ARG A 125 14.86 16.08 -6.66
N LYS A 126 15.04 17.39 -6.47
CA LYS A 126 16.03 17.93 -5.51
C LYS A 126 15.83 17.23 -4.17
N MET A 127 16.77 16.38 -3.75
CA MET A 127 16.77 15.89 -2.38
C MET A 127 16.76 17.10 -1.46
N LEU A 128 15.87 17.07 -0.47
CA LEU A 128 15.83 18.07 0.58
C LEU A 128 17.20 18.06 1.28
N LYS A 129 17.92 19.20 1.25
CA LYS A 129 19.29 19.28 1.79
C LYS A 129 19.34 19.20 3.32
N ILE A 130 18.25 19.59 3.99
CA ILE A 130 18.19 19.81 5.44
C ILE A 130 17.06 18.99 6.09
N ALA A 131 16.09 18.52 5.29
CA ALA A 131 14.91 17.84 5.77
C ALA A 131 14.82 16.45 5.14
N SER A 132 14.16 15.53 5.82
CA SER A 132 13.83 14.21 5.27
C SER A 132 12.33 14.05 5.18
N PHE A 133 11.86 13.38 4.14
CA PHE A 133 10.47 12.94 4.04
C PHE A 133 10.10 11.85 5.07
N SER A 134 11.09 11.33 5.80
CA SER A 134 10.87 10.43 6.95
C SER A 134 10.70 11.15 8.29
N ASP A 135 10.86 12.49 8.35
CA ASP A 135 10.65 13.27 9.57
C ASP A 135 9.16 13.64 9.71
N PHE A 136 8.40 12.71 10.27
CA PHE A 136 6.95 12.85 10.43
C PHE A 136 6.55 14.01 11.35
N GLU A 137 7.34 14.29 12.39
CA GLU A 137 7.08 15.40 13.30
C GLU A 137 7.24 16.74 12.58
N LEU A 138 8.28 16.87 11.76
CA LEU A 138 8.47 18.05 10.92
C LEU A 138 7.34 18.17 9.89
N ILE A 139 6.99 17.08 9.20
CA ILE A 139 5.90 17.09 8.21
C ILE A 139 4.57 17.52 8.85
N LYS A 140 4.25 16.98 10.04
CA LYS A 140 3.03 17.32 10.78
C LYS A 140 3.00 18.79 11.19
N LYS A 141 4.13 19.33 11.67
CA LYS A 141 4.28 20.76 11.98
C LYS A 141 4.10 21.62 10.74
N VAL A 142 4.76 21.27 9.63
CA VAL A 142 4.66 21.98 8.35
C VAL A 142 3.22 21.99 7.83
N ARG A 143 2.52 20.85 7.87
CA ARG A 143 1.12 20.76 7.47
C ARG A 143 0.23 21.68 8.31
N LYS A 144 0.38 21.64 9.63
CA LYS A 144 -0.40 22.48 10.55
C LYS A 144 -0.19 23.98 10.29
N GLU A 145 1.04 24.40 10.00
CA GLU A 145 1.32 25.79 9.66
C GLU A 145 0.80 26.16 8.25
N ALA A 146 0.92 25.25 7.28
CA ALA A 146 0.36 25.46 5.94
C ALA A 146 -1.16 25.63 5.98
N GLU A 147 -1.88 24.82 6.76
CA GLU A 147 -3.34 24.91 6.96
C GLU A 147 -3.76 26.26 7.57
N LYS A 148 -2.95 26.88 8.42
CA LYS A 148 -3.21 28.23 8.97
C LYS A 148 -2.99 29.34 7.94
N ILE A 149 -1.99 29.19 7.08
CA ILE A 149 -1.60 30.21 6.09
C ILE A 149 -2.54 30.16 4.88
N PHE A 150 -3.02 28.97 4.50
CA PHE A 150 -3.80 28.74 3.29
C PHE A 150 -5.08 29.62 3.17
N PRO A 151 -5.90 29.80 4.21
CA PRO A 151 -7.08 30.70 4.14
C PRO A 151 -6.70 32.17 3.88
N ASN A 152 -5.51 32.58 4.32
CA ASN A 152 -5.01 33.95 4.20
C ASN A 152 -3.96 34.08 3.08
N LEU A 153 -3.93 33.16 2.11
CA LEU A 153 -2.87 33.15 1.09
C LEU A 153 -2.76 34.49 0.33
N LYS A 154 -3.89 35.19 0.16
CA LYS A 154 -3.98 36.53 -0.45
C LYS A 154 -3.15 37.60 0.27
N THR A 155 -2.89 37.46 1.57
CA THR A 155 -2.05 38.39 2.34
C THR A 155 -0.56 38.14 2.18
N HIS A 156 -0.17 37.11 1.43
CA HIS A 156 1.23 36.73 1.20
C HIS A 156 1.58 36.74 -0.31
N PRO A 157 1.69 37.92 -0.94
CA PRO A 157 1.92 38.05 -2.39
C PRO A 157 3.22 37.40 -2.87
N ARG A 158 4.30 37.48 -2.08
CA ARG A 158 5.57 36.79 -2.39
C ARG A 158 5.45 35.26 -2.37
N LEU A 159 4.57 34.71 -1.53
CA LEU A 159 4.33 33.28 -1.48
C LEU A 159 3.51 32.83 -2.69
N ILE A 160 2.53 33.62 -3.11
CA ILE A 160 1.74 33.38 -4.34
C ILE A 160 2.65 33.37 -5.57
N GLU A 161 3.52 34.37 -5.71
CA GLU A 161 4.48 34.45 -6.83
C GLU A 161 5.40 33.22 -6.86
N LYS A 162 5.91 32.81 -5.68
CA LYS A 162 6.75 31.62 -5.56
C LYS A 162 5.98 30.33 -5.87
N LEU A 163 4.73 30.21 -5.45
CA LEU A 163 3.87 29.06 -5.77
C LEU A 163 3.58 28.98 -7.28
N ALA A 164 3.40 30.11 -7.95
CA ALA A 164 3.21 30.15 -9.41
C ALA A 164 4.43 29.62 -10.18
N THR A 165 5.64 29.77 -9.64
CA THR A 165 6.86 29.18 -10.23
C THR A 165 7.02 27.68 -9.95
N ILE A 166 6.26 27.12 -9.00
CA ILE A 166 6.31 25.70 -8.63
C ILE A 166 5.29 24.94 -9.49
N ASN A 167 5.78 24.36 -10.58
CA ASN A 167 4.98 23.63 -11.57
C ASN A 167 4.51 22.27 -11.01
N LEU A 168 3.48 22.25 -10.15
CA LEU A 168 2.90 21.03 -9.56
C LEU A 168 1.83 20.42 -10.49
N LYS A 169 2.25 19.85 -11.62
CA LYS A 169 1.37 19.04 -12.49
C LYS A 169 1.15 17.59 -12.01
N GLN A 170 1.48 17.24 -10.76
CA GLN A 170 1.54 15.83 -10.32
C GLN A 170 0.95 15.56 -8.92
N VAL A 171 0.06 16.40 -8.42
CA VAL A 171 -0.78 16.01 -7.28
C VAL A 171 -2.23 16.23 -7.68
N SER A 172 -2.77 15.27 -8.44
CA SER A 172 -4.23 15.11 -8.48
C SER A 172 -4.66 14.68 -7.07
N PRO A 173 -5.67 15.32 -6.49
CA PRO A 173 -6.38 14.74 -5.35
C PRO A 173 -7.22 13.58 -5.90
N ASP A 174 -6.77 12.36 -5.66
CA ASP A 174 -7.66 11.19 -5.59
C ASP A 174 -8.19 11.06 -4.15
#